data_AF-A0A942KXK5-F1
#
_entry.id   AF-A0A942KXK5-F1
#
_cell.length_a   1.000
_cell.length_b   1.000
_cell.length_c   1.000
_cell.angle_alpha   90.00
_cell.angle_beta   90.00
_cell.angle_gamma   90.00
#
_symmetry.space_group_name_H-M   'P 1'
#
loop_
_entity.id
_entity.type
_entity.pdbx_description
1 polymer ?
#
loop_
_entity_poly.entity_id
_entity_poly.type
_entity_poly.pdbx_seq_one_letter_code
_entity_poly.pdbx_strand_id
1 'polypeptide(L)'
;MLRVETVVKPQLTIAWDKVPALVLDPASTPISADLAPALGGATDMGQVSAIDLERLPDGFRLQRLVFQAARKGFSELRHSFSGTEEYLAAQLVRIVETFLTSKLLDIPSLFHSDPLRRRILIALNIDLVVQHVMRHITEQNTERLTPIFDEENPIGSTGQMRTWYTSKPCFPAIKSHISHLVGDSAWEGHAANVFEGRDEVIAYAKNDHLGFQIQYMWAGSRRRYVPDFLVRLASGKMLALEIKGTDSPQNKAKRDALSEWVKAINGTGGFGQWAWDVAFKPSDVQDIVTKHANAAVPEPVGQ
;
A
#
# COMPACT_ATOMS: atom_id res chain seq x y z
N MET A 1 11.31 10.93 9.34
CA MET A 1 11.14 9.68 10.12
C MET A 1 12.28 9.55 11.11
N LEU A 2 11.98 9.27 12.38
CA LEU A 2 12.97 9.15 13.46
C LEU A 2 13.47 7.72 13.64
N ARG A 3 12.57 6.72 13.65
CA ARG A 3 12.89 5.30 13.85
C ARG A 3 11.77 4.40 13.33
N VAL A 4 12.05 3.11 13.21
CA VAL A 4 11.03 2.06 13.02
C VAL A 4 10.86 1.35 14.37
N GLU A 5 9.61 1.08 14.74
CA GLU A 5 9.28 0.26 15.89
C GLU A 5 8.44 -0.94 15.46
N THR A 6 8.69 -2.09 16.09
CA THR A 6 7.78 -3.23 15.99
C THR A 6 6.69 -3.04 17.03
N VAL A 7 5.46 -2.85 16.56
CA VAL A 7 4.28 -2.69 17.41
C VAL A 7 3.36 -3.88 17.20
N VAL A 8 2.88 -4.47 18.29
CA VAL A 8 1.85 -5.51 18.24
C VAL A 8 0.50 -4.83 18.01
N LYS A 9 -0.21 -5.21 16.95
CA LYS A 9 -1.54 -4.69 16.63
C LYS A 9 -2.54 -5.82 16.44
N PRO A 10 -3.79 -5.66 16.93
CA PRO A 10 -4.85 -6.64 16.71
C PRO A 10 -5.31 -6.61 15.25
N GLN A 11 -5.25 -7.76 14.59
CA GLN A 11 -5.60 -7.95 13.19
C GLN A 11 -6.77 -8.92 13.07
N LEU A 12 -7.79 -8.52 12.30
CA LEU A 12 -8.85 -9.41 11.85
C LEU A 12 -8.35 -10.27 10.69
N THR A 13 -8.52 -11.57 10.81
CA THR A 13 -8.06 -12.57 9.83
C THR A 13 -9.17 -13.54 9.48
N ILE A 14 -9.14 -14.03 8.24
CA ILE A 14 -10.03 -15.08 7.73
C ILE A 14 -9.18 -16.16 7.07
N ALA A 15 -9.42 -17.42 7.44
CA ALA A 15 -8.86 -18.58 6.76
C ALA A 15 -9.67 -18.89 5.49
N TRP A 16 -9.43 -18.11 4.42
CA TRP A 16 -10.23 -18.13 3.19
C TRP A 16 -10.34 -19.51 2.53
N ASP A 17 -9.33 -20.37 2.71
CA ASP A 17 -9.30 -21.76 2.24
C ASP A 17 -10.35 -22.66 2.92
N LYS A 18 -10.82 -22.26 4.11
CA LYS A 18 -11.81 -23.00 4.92
C LYS A 18 -13.20 -22.39 4.87
N VAL A 19 -13.37 -21.23 4.22
CA VAL A 19 -14.65 -20.54 4.13
C VAL A 19 -15.50 -21.23 3.04
N PRO A 20 -16.69 -21.75 3.38
CA PRO A 20 -17.60 -22.29 2.37
C PRO A 20 -18.17 -21.16 1.50
N ALA A 21 -18.46 -21.48 0.25
CA ALA A 21 -19.13 -20.54 -0.65
C ALA A 21 -20.54 -20.21 -0.11
N LEU A 22 -20.87 -18.93 -0.11
CA LEU A 22 -22.21 -18.42 0.16
C LEU A 22 -22.97 -18.32 -1.16
N VAL A 23 -24.04 -19.10 -1.29
CA VAL A 23 -24.94 -19.03 -2.44
C VAL A 23 -26.07 -18.05 -2.14
N LEU A 24 -26.20 -16.99 -2.94
CA LEU A 24 -27.38 -16.13 -2.91
C LEU A 24 -28.34 -16.56 -4.03
N ASP A 25 -29.46 -17.18 -3.65
CA ASP A 25 -30.49 -17.61 -4.59
C ASP A 25 -31.54 -16.49 -4.79
N PRO A 26 -31.70 -15.97 -6.03
CA PRO A 26 -32.71 -14.96 -6.35
C PRO A 26 -34.14 -15.36 -5.99
N ALA A 27 -34.49 -16.64 -6.14
CA ALA A 27 -35.85 -17.13 -5.89
C ALA A 27 -36.21 -17.14 -4.40
N SER A 28 -35.20 -17.26 -3.53
CA SER A 28 -35.38 -17.22 -2.08
C SER A 28 -35.17 -15.83 -1.47
N THR A 29 -34.85 -14.82 -2.29
CA THR A 29 -34.62 -13.45 -1.83
C THR A 29 -35.90 -12.62 -1.91
N PRO A 30 -36.57 -12.34 -0.78
CA PRO A 30 -37.77 -11.50 -0.78
C PRO A 30 -37.41 -10.04 -1.08
N ILE A 31 -38.25 -9.37 -1.85
CA ILE A 31 -38.14 -7.94 -2.11
C ILE A 31 -38.94 -7.19 -1.03
N SER A 32 -38.34 -6.17 -0.41
CA SER A 32 -39.05 -5.35 0.58
C SER A 32 -40.20 -4.57 -0.07
N ALA A 33 -41.26 -4.32 0.69
CA ALA A 33 -42.44 -3.59 0.19
C ALA A 33 -42.10 -2.18 -0.33
N ASP A 34 -41.03 -1.57 0.17
CA ASP A 34 -40.57 -0.24 -0.26
C ASP A 34 -39.87 -0.27 -1.64
N LEU A 35 -39.25 -1.41 -1.99
CA LEU A 35 -38.53 -1.60 -3.27
C LEU A 35 -39.41 -2.25 -4.34
N ALA A 36 -40.44 -2.99 -3.95
CA ALA A 36 -41.35 -3.69 -4.86
C ALA A 36 -41.97 -2.77 -5.94
N PRO A 37 -42.45 -1.53 -5.64
CA PRO A 37 -42.99 -0.62 -6.66
C PRO A 37 -41.97 -0.19 -7.72
N ALA A 38 -40.70 -0.03 -7.33
CA ALA A 38 -39.62 0.29 -8.27
C ALA A 38 -39.23 -0.91 -9.14
N LEU A 39 -39.58 -2.13 -8.70
CA LEU A 39 -39.28 -3.40 -9.34
C LEU A 39 -40.51 -4.04 -10.01
N GLY A 40 -41.46 -3.22 -10.50
CA GLY A 40 -42.63 -3.69 -11.23
C GLY A 40 -43.66 -4.46 -10.38
N GLY A 41 -43.61 -4.35 -9.05
CA GLY A 41 -44.47 -5.09 -8.13
C GLY A 41 -44.03 -6.53 -7.86
N ALA A 42 -42.82 -6.91 -8.28
CA ALA A 42 -42.26 -8.23 -8.04
C ALA A 42 -42.10 -8.53 -6.53
N THR A 43 -42.42 -9.75 -6.13
CA THR A 43 -42.27 -10.23 -4.74
C THR A 43 -40.91 -10.87 -4.46
N ASP A 44 -40.22 -11.34 -5.52
CA ASP A 44 -38.89 -11.92 -5.48
C ASP A 44 -38.05 -11.49 -6.69
N MET A 45 -36.73 -11.65 -6.60
CA MET A 45 -35.80 -11.22 -7.64
C MET A 45 -35.93 -12.03 -8.94
N GLY A 46 -36.43 -13.26 -8.88
CA GLY A 46 -36.66 -14.10 -10.06
C GLY A 46 -37.74 -13.56 -10.99
N GLN A 47 -38.67 -12.76 -10.46
CA GLN A 47 -39.78 -12.15 -11.21
C GLN A 47 -39.42 -10.78 -11.83
N VAL A 48 -38.25 -10.21 -11.53
CA VAL A 48 -37.86 -8.86 -11.93
C VAL A 48 -37.38 -8.79 -13.38
N SER A 49 -37.96 -7.88 -14.17
CA SER A 49 -37.57 -7.67 -15.57
C SER A 49 -36.34 -6.75 -15.71
N ALA A 50 -35.67 -6.76 -16.87
CA ALA A 50 -34.54 -5.86 -17.15
C ALA A 50 -34.93 -4.37 -17.11
N ILE A 51 -36.15 -4.05 -17.55
CA ILE A 51 -36.65 -2.66 -17.66
C ILE A 51 -36.89 -2.05 -16.27
N ASP A 52 -37.32 -2.87 -15.31
CA ASP A 52 -37.56 -2.42 -13.94
C ASP A 52 -36.25 -2.11 -13.19
N LEU A 53 -35.16 -2.79 -13.56
CA LEU A 53 -33.83 -2.58 -12.97
C LEU A 53 -33.22 -1.23 -13.38
N GLU A 54 -33.47 -0.77 -14.61
CA GLU A 54 -32.99 0.54 -15.10
C GLU A 54 -33.63 1.73 -14.37
N ARG A 55 -34.75 1.51 -13.68
CA ARG A 55 -35.47 2.52 -12.90
C ARG A 55 -34.94 2.66 -11.47
N LEU A 56 -34.06 1.77 -11.04
CA LEU A 56 -33.49 1.81 -9.69
C LEU A 56 -32.44 2.92 -9.58
N PRO A 57 -32.44 3.69 -8.49
CA PRO A 57 -31.46 4.75 -8.28
C PRO A 57 -30.03 4.20 -8.14
N ASP A 58 -29.02 5.06 -8.30
CA ASP A 58 -27.56 4.80 -8.14
C ASP A 58 -27.13 4.23 -6.76
N GLY A 59 -28.08 3.91 -5.88
CA GLY A 59 -27.88 3.38 -4.53
C GLY A 59 -27.19 2.02 -4.46
N PHE A 60 -27.07 1.29 -5.57
CA PHE A 60 -26.47 -0.04 -5.63
C PHE A 60 -24.99 -0.02 -6.06
N ARG A 61 -24.24 1.05 -5.78
CA ARG A 61 -22.78 1.08 -6.00
C ARG A 61 -22.08 0.11 -5.05
N LEU A 62 -21.16 -0.72 -5.56
CA LEU A 62 -20.44 -1.73 -4.78
C LEU A 62 -19.82 -1.14 -3.50
N GLN A 63 -19.17 0.03 -3.61
CA GLN A 63 -18.57 0.74 -2.47
C GLN A 63 -19.58 0.99 -1.35
N ARG A 64 -20.82 1.37 -1.69
CA ARG A 64 -21.87 1.64 -0.69
C ARG A 64 -22.29 0.35 0.01
N LEU A 65 -22.36 -0.77 -0.70
CA LEU A 65 -22.66 -2.08 -0.12
C LEU A 65 -21.52 -2.55 0.81
N VAL A 66 -20.26 -2.38 0.39
CA VAL A 66 -19.08 -2.66 1.22
C VAL A 66 -19.16 -1.86 2.52
N PHE A 67 -19.38 -0.55 2.46
CA PHE A 67 -19.49 0.30 3.65
C PHE A 67 -20.69 -0.08 4.53
N GLN A 68 -21.83 -0.41 3.95
CA GLN A 68 -23.01 -0.83 4.71
C GLN A 68 -22.74 -2.13 5.47
N ALA A 69 -22.17 -3.15 4.81
CA ALA A 69 -21.79 -4.39 5.45
C ALA A 69 -20.70 -4.20 6.52
N ALA A 70 -19.65 -3.42 6.21
CA ALA A 70 -18.58 -3.11 7.16
C ALA A 70 -19.13 -2.38 8.40
N ARG A 71 -20.08 -1.46 8.24
CA ARG A 71 -20.74 -0.77 9.37
C ARG A 71 -21.53 -1.74 10.25
N LYS A 72 -22.22 -2.73 9.66
CA LYS A 72 -22.93 -3.76 10.42
C LYS A 72 -21.95 -4.61 11.23
N GLY A 73 -20.90 -5.14 10.60
CA GLY A 73 -19.85 -5.89 11.30
C GLY A 73 -19.11 -5.05 12.37
N PHE A 74 -18.94 -3.76 12.13
CA PHE A 74 -18.33 -2.84 13.09
C PHE A 74 -19.16 -2.74 14.37
N SER A 75 -20.49 -2.59 14.24
CA SER A 75 -21.39 -2.55 15.40
C SER A 75 -21.32 -3.82 16.25
N GLU A 76 -21.04 -4.97 15.63
CA GLU A 76 -20.88 -6.26 16.34
C GLU A 76 -19.53 -6.36 17.09
N LEU A 77 -18.44 -5.88 16.48
CA LEU A 77 -17.08 -6.07 17.00
C LEU A 77 -16.50 -4.89 17.80
N ARG A 78 -17.08 -3.69 17.70
CA ARG A 78 -16.53 -2.46 18.31
C ARG A 78 -16.28 -2.55 19.82
N HIS A 79 -17.02 -3.38 20.54
CA HIS A 79 -16.92 -3.51 21.99
C HIS A 79 -15.90 -4.57 22.43
N SER A 80 -15.56 -5.52 21.56
CA SER A 80 -14.61 -6.61 21.86
C SER A 80 -13.25 -6.42 21.22
N PHE A 81 -13.15 -5.60 20.17
CA PHE A 81 -11.90 -5.34 19.47
C PHE A 81 -10.94 -4.50 20.32
N SER A 82 -9.69 -4.94 20.42
CA SER A 82 -8.69 -4.31 21.30
C SER A 82 -7.97 -3.09 20.70
N GLY A 83 -8.15 -2.80 19.41
CA GLY A 83 -7.52 -1.69 18.70
C GLY A 83 -8.41 -0.44 18.56
N THR A 84 -7.99 0.54 17.75
CA THR A 84 -8.80 1.75 17.52
C THR A 84 -9.98 1.49 16.60
N GLU A 85 -11.04 2.30 16.72
CA GLU A 85 -12.25 2.19 15.90
C GLU A 85 -11.95 2.40 14.40
N GLU A 86 -11.08 3.34 14.06
CA GLU A 86 -10.68 3.60 12.67
C GLU A 86 -9.96 2.38 12.07
N TYR A 87 -9.12 1.73 12.87
CA TYR A 87 -8.38 0.55 12.44
C TYR A 87 -9.30 -0.66 12.27
N LEU A 88 -10.30 -0.82 13.15
CA LEU A 88 -11.34 -1.84 13.01
C LEU A 88 -12.14 -1.63 11.71
N ALA A 89 -12.63 -0.41 11.48
CA ALA A 89 -13.42 -0.06 10.31
C ALA A 89 -12.65 -0.33 9.01
N ALA A 90 -11.39 0.10 8.93
CA ALA A 90 -10.54 -0.13 7.76
C ALA A 90 -10.30 -1.62 7.48
N GLN A 91 -10.16 -2.46 8.52
CA GLN A 91 -10.02 -3.90 8.35
C GLN A 91 -11.30 -4.56 7.83
N LEU A 92 -12.45 -4.17 8.38
CA LEU A 92 -13.75 -4.70 7.96
C LEU A 92 -14.09 -4.34 6.52
N VAL A 93 -13.81 -3.10 6.09
CA VAL A 93 -13.98 -2.68 4.69
C VAL A 93 -13.20 -3.61 3.75
N ARG A 94 -11.89 -3.82 4.01
CA ARG A 94 -11.05 -4.69 3.18
C ARG A 94 -11.53 -6.14 3.16
N ILE A 95 -11.92 -6.69 4.31
CA ILE A 95 -12.40 -8.07 4.43
C ILE A 95 -13.70 -8.26 3.63
N VAL A 96 -14.66 -7.36 3.82
CA VAL A 96 -15.96 -7.42 3.13
C VAL A 96 -15.78 -7.25 1.63
N GLU A 97 -14.96 -6.29 1.19
CA GLU A 97 -14.65 -6.08 -0.22
C GLU A 97 -14.03 -7.33 -0.83
N THR A 98 -13.00 -7.90 -0.19
CA THR A 98 -12.36 -9.14 -0.63
C THR A 98 -13.37 -10.27 -0.80
N PHE A 99 -14.28 -10.44 0.17
CA PHE A 99 -15.31 -11.47 0.09
C PHE A 99 -16.27 -11.23 -1.09
N LEU A 100 -16.81 -10.02 -1.24
CA LEU A 100 -17.79 -9.68 -2.29
C LEU A 100 -17.22 -9.82 -3.72
N THR A 101 -15.91 -9.61 -3.88
CA THR A 101 -15.20 -9.79 -5.16
C THR A 101 -14.66 -11.21 -5.38
N SER A 102 -14.69 -12.07 -4.35
CA SER A 102 -14.17 -13.43 -4.44
C SER A 102 -15.14 -14.41 -5.10
N LYS A 103 -14.62 -15.60 -5.44
CA LYS A 103 -15.43 -16.75 -5.88
C LYS A 103 -16.22 -17.42 -4.76
N LEU A 104 -16.02 -17.00 -3.50
CA LEU A 104 -16.76 -17.53 -2.35
C LEU A 104 -18.18 -16.94 -2.27
N LEU A 105 -18.48 -15.89 -3.03
CA LEU A 105 -19.83 -15.41 -3.22
C LEU A 105 -20.36 -15.96 -4.55
N ASP A 106 -21.17 -17.01 -4.44
CA ASP A 106 -21.81 -17.67 -5.57
C ASP A 106 -23.24 -17.14 -5.76
N ILE A 107 -23.62 -16.94 -7.01
CA ILE A 107 -24.95 -16.45 -7.40
C ILE A 107 -25.36 -17.26 -8.65
N PRO A 108 -26.53 -17.89 -8.74
CA PRO A 108 -26.87 -18.68 -9.92
C PRO A 108 -26.98 -17.87 -11.24
N SER A 109 -26.75 -18.56 -12.37
CA SER A 109 -26.26 -18.04 -13.65
C SER A 109 -27.14 -17.04 -14.43
N LEU A 110 -28.41 -16.85 -14.09
CA LEU A 110 -29.26 -15.82 -14.74
C LEU A 110 -29.00 -14.40 -14.22
N PHE A 111 -28.24 -14.23 -13.13
CA PHE A 111 -27.95 -12.96 -12.47
C PHE A 111 -26.45 -12.61 -12.43
N HIS A 112 -25.58 -13.50 -12.93
CA HIS A 112 -24.12 -13.28 -12.92
C HIS A 112 -23.62 -12.32 -13.99
N SER A 113 -24.27 -12.29 -15.15
CA SER A 113 -23.85 -11.51 -16.32
C SER A 113 -24.19 -10.03 -16.22
N ASP A 114 -25.12 -9.66 -15.33
CA ASP A 114 -25.54 -8.28 -15.11
C ASP A 114 -25.00 -7.77 -13.75
N PRO A 115 -24.00 -6.87 -13.76
CA PRO A 115 -23.42 -6.30 -12.55
C PRO A 115 -24.45 -5.60 -11.66
N LEU A 116 -25.53 -5.03 -12.21
CA LEU A 116 -26.57 -4.35 -11.43
C LEU A 116 -27.41 -5.37 -10.65
N ARG A 117 -27.87 -6.43 -11.31
CA ARG A 117 -28.57 -7.57 -10.69
C ARG A 117 -27.78 -8.16 -9.52
N ARG A 118 -26.48 -8.42 -9.74
CA ARG A 118 -25.57 -8.89 -8.68
C ARG A 118 -25.58 -7.95 -7.47
N ARG A 119 -25.45 -6.64 -7.69
CA ARG A 119 -25.38 -5.64 -6.61
C ARG A 119 -26.69 -5.53 -5.84
N ILE A 120 -27.83 -5.60 -6.52
CA ILE A 120 -29.15 -5.60 -5.87
C ILE A 120 -29.34 -6.85 -5.02
N LEU A 121 -28.99 -8.02 -5.53
CA LEU A 121 -29.10 -9.27 -4.78
C LEU A 121 -28.24 -9.25 -3.51
N ILE A 122 -27.02 -8.72 -3.59
CA ILE A 122 -26.15 -8.49 -2.43
C ILE A 122 -26.81 -7.51 -1.45
N ALA A 123 -27.39 -6.41 -1.94
CA ALA A 123 -28.03 -5.41 -1.10
C ALA A 123 -29.22 -5.98 -0.31
N LEU A 124 -30.06 -6.80 -0.96
CA LEU A 124 -31.20 -7.45 -0.34
C LEU A 124 -30.78 -8.52 0.68
N ASN A 125 -29.63 -9.16 0.48
CA ASN A 125 -29.09 -10.20 1.36
C ASN A 125 -27.93 -9.71 2.24
N ILE A 126 -27.83 -8.40 2.49
CA ILE A 126 -26.64 -7.82 3.15
C ILE A 126 -26.43 -8.37 4.56
N ASP A 127 -27.50 -8.69 5.29
CA ASP A 127 -27.41 -9.29 6.63
C ASP A 127 -26.84 -10.71 6.60
N LEU A 128 -27.29 -11.52 5.63
CA LEU A 128 -26.76 -12.88 5.43
C LEU A 128 -25.28 -12.84 5.06
N VAL A 129 -24.88 -11.92 4.17
CA VAL A 129 -23.48 -11.70 3.79
C VAL A 129 -22.65 -11.32 5.01
N VAL A 130 -23.09 -10.34 5.80
CA VAL A 130 -22.37 -9.89 7.00
C VAL A 130 -22.21 -11.05 7.99
N GLN A 131 -23.31 -11.74 8.31
CA GLN A 131 -23.28 -12.87 9.23
C GLN A 131 -22.32 -13.98 8.77
N HIS A 132 -22.32 -14.30 7.47
CA HIS A 132 -21.42 -15.29 6.88
C HIS A 132 -19.95 -14.89 7.04
N VAL A 133 -19.62 -13.64 6.73
CA VAL A 133 -18.25 -13.13 6.87
C VAL A 133 -17.84 -13.10 8.34
N MET A 134 -18.67 -12.55 9.24
CA MET A 134 -18.35 -12.38 10.66
C MET A 134 -18.08 -13.73 11.35
N ARG A 135 -18.80 -14.79 10.98
CA ARG A 135 -18.60 -16.14 11.53
C ARG A 135 -17.20 -16.71 11.29
N HIS A 136 -16.49 -16.20 10.28
CA HIS A 136 -15.15 -16.67 9.91
C HIS A 136 -14.04 -15.68 10.26
N ILE A 137 -14.39 -14.52 10.84
CA ILE A 137 -13.40 -13.57 11.34
C ILE A 137 -12.84 -14.06 12.68
N THR A 138 -11.53 -14.00 12.81
CA THR A 138 -10.82 -14.18 14.07
C THR A 138 -9.88 -13.00 14.32
N GLU A 139 -9.79 -12.53 15.57
CA GLU A 139 -8.81 -11.53 15.98
C GLU A 139 -7.51 -12.22 16.39
N GLN A 140 -6.39 -11.75 15.82
CA GLN A 140 -5.05 -12.24 16.12
C GLN A 140 -4.12 -11.05 16.32
N ASN A 141 -3.15 -11.16 17.22
CA ASN A 141 -2.13 -10.13 17.38
C ASN A 141 -0.99 -10.37 16.39
N THR A 142 -0.70 -9.37 15.55
CA THR A 142 0.42 -9.42 14.61
C THR A 142 1.44 -8.34 14.93
N GLU A 143 2.72 -8.64 14.70
CA GLU A 143 3.78 -7.65 14.74
C GLU A 143 3.79 -6.84 13.45
N ARG A 144 3.80 -5.50 13.58
CA ARG A 144 3.90 -4.60 12.44
C ARG A 144 4.96 -3.55 12.66
N LEU A 145 5.83 -3.40 11.66
CA LEU A 145 6.78 -2.30 11.58
C LEU A 145 6.01 -0.99 11.38
N THR A 146 6.11 -0.09 12.36
CA THR A 146 5.47 1.22 12.35
C THR A 146 6.56 2.30 12.33
N PRO A 147 6.62 3.16 11.30
CA PRO A 147 7.52 4.29 11.30
C PRO A 147 7.06 5.34 12.29
N ILE A 148 7.98 5.83 13.13
CA ILE A 148 7.76 6.96 14.01
C ILE A 148 8.32 8.20 13.33
N PHE A 149 7.46 9.15 13.04
CA PHE A 149 7.83 10.39 12.36
C PHE A 149 8.31 11.46 13.35
N ASP A 150 9.03 12.44 12.81
CA ASP A 150 9.28 13.69 13.51
C ASP A 150 7.98 14.49 13.46
N GLU A 151 7.49 14.99 14.60
CA GLU A 151 6.21 15.69 14.68
C GLU A 151 6.23 17.04 13.96
N GLU A 152 7.39 17.71 13.94
CA GLU A 152 7.55 19.01 13.29
C GLU A 152 7.88 18.84 11.81
N ASN A 153 8.72 17.85 11.48
CA ASN A 153 9.24 17.64 10.12
C ASN A 153 9.04 16.18 9.64
N PRO A 154 7.79 15.72 9.48
CA PRO A 154 7.51 14.32 9.12
C PRO A 154 7.97 13.98 7.69
N ILE A 155 7.97 14.99 6.80
CA ILE A 155 8.33 14.88 5.38
C ILE A 155 9.53 15.78 5.10
N GLY A 156 10.57 15.23 4.49
CA GLY A 156 11.74 15.98 4.02
C GLY A 156 11.64 16.34 2.54
N SER A 157 12.29 17.43 2.14
CA SER A 157 12.40 17.85 0.74
C SER A 157 13.79 18.41 0.45
N THR A 158 14.29 18.19 -0.78
CA THR A 158 15.51 18.83 -1.26
C THR A 158 15.40 20.36 -1.27
N GLY A 159 14.17 20.90 -1.38
CA GLY A 159 13.91 22.35 -1.31
C GLY A 159 14.12 22.97 0.09
N GLN A 160 14.28 22.16 1.13
CA GLN A 160 14.58 22.63 2.49
C GLN A 160 16.09 22.64 2.79
N MET A 161 16.94 22.29 1.82
CA MET A 161 18.38 22.37 2.00
C MET A 161 18.82 23.81 2.28
N ARG A 162 19.59 23.96 3.34
CA ARG A 162 20.29 25.22 3.62
C ARG A 162 21.51 25.35 2.72
N THR A 163 21.88 26.58 2.42
CA THR A 163 23.16 26.87 1.76
C THR A 163 24.30 26.34 2.61
N TRP A 164 25.24 25.67 1.95
CA TRP A 164 26.47 25.16 2.56
C TRP A 164 27.62 25.31 1.56
N TYR A 165 28.85 25.29 2.05
CA TYR A 165 30.05 25.53 1.25
C TYR A 165 30.95 24.30 1.23
N THR A 166 31.55 24.02 0.09
CA THR A 166 32.48 22.91 -0.09
C THR A 166 33.71 23.34 -0.88
N SER A 167 34.86 22.75 -0.57
CA SER A 167 36.07 22.83 -1.38
C SER A 167 36.27 21.60 -2.27
N LYS A 168 35.36 20.62 -2.21
CA LYS A 168 35.42 19.41 -3.02
C LYS A 168 35.04 19.72 -4.48
N PRO A 169 35.49 18.90 -5.44
CA PRO A 169 35.03 19.01 -6.82
C PRO A 169 33.51 18.90 -6.92
N CYS A 170 32.95 19.68 -7.83
CA CYS A 170 31.52 19.77 -8.10
C CYS A 170 31.28 19.46 -9.57
N PHE A 171 30.34 18.56 -9.85
CA PHE A 171 29.92 18.20 -11.21
C PHE A 171 28.51 18.73 -11.45
N PRO A 172 28.22 19.36 -12.60
CA PRO A 172 26.88 19.85 -12.89
C PRO A 172 25.89 18.69 -13.00
N ALA A 173 24.68 18.88 -12.46
CA ALA A 173 23.58 17.93 -12.51
C ALA A 173 22.34 18.59 -13.11
N ILE A 174 21.67 17.92 -14.05
CA ILE A 174 20.48 18.43 -14.75
C ILE A 174 19.23 17.79 -14.16
N LYS A 175 19.25 16.48 -13.93
CA LYS A 175 18.13 15.74 -13.33
C LYS A 175 18.07 15.87 -11.80
N SER A 176 18.97 16.62 -11.18
CA SER A 176 18.91 16.90 -9.75
C SER A 176 18.36 18.28 -9.45
N HIS A 177 17.57 18.38 -8.38
CA HIS A 177 17.18 19.69 -7.84
C HIS A 177 18.38 20.43 -7.23
N ILE A 178 19.42 19.69 -6.84
CA ILE A 178 20.70 20.23 -6.38
C ILE A 178 21.58 20.38 -7.62
N SER A 179 21.86 21.62 -8.03
CA SER A 179 22.51 21.92 -9.31
C SER A 179 23.90 21.30 -9.49
N HIS A 180 24.56 20.91 -8.40
CA HIS A 180 25.90 20.32 -8.43
C HIS A 180 26.00 19.11 -7.52
N LEU A 181 26.52 18.02 -8.08
CA LEU A 181 26.98 16.87 -7.33
C LEU A 181 28.35 17.17 -6.73
N VAL A 182 28.45 17.18 -5.42
CA VAL A 182 29.72 17.25 -4.71
C VAL A 182 30.33 15.86 -4.64
N GLY A 183 31.55 15.65 -5.12
CA GLY A 183 32.17 14.32 -5.10
C GLY A 183 33.67 14.34 -5.34
N ASP A 184 34.40 13.50 -4.60
CA ASP A 184 35.83 13.22 -4.77
C ASP A 184 36.08 11.80 -5.31
N SER A 185 35.05 10.94 -5.30
CA SER A 185 35.15 9.57 -5.78
C SER A 185 34.72 9.45 -7.25
N ALA A 186 35.55 8.79 -8.05
CA ALA A 186 35.21 8.48 -9.44
C ALA A 186 33.92 7.64 -9.57
N TRP A 187 33.54 6.91 -8.52
CA TRP A 187 32.37 6.03 -8.50
C TRP A 187 31.06 6.82 -8.39
N GLU A 188 31.00 7.82 -7.51
CA GLU A 188 29.82 8.70 -7.41
C GLU A 188 29.62 9.51 -8.69
N GLY A 189 30.71 10.01 -9.29
CA GLY A 189 30.66 10.68 -10.59
C GLY A 189 30.15 9.75 -11.70
N HIS A 190 30.58 8.48 -11.71
CA HIS A 190 30.06 7.49 -12.64
C HIS A 190 28.56 7.24 -12.45
N ALA A 191 28.10 7.10 -11.20
CA ALA A 191 26.68 6.91 -10.91
C ALA A 191 25.84 8.11 -11.37
N ALA A 192 26.30 9.33 -11.12
CA ALA A 192 25.62 10.52 -11.62
C ALA A 192 25.56 10.56 -13.15
N ASN A 193 26.64 10.23 -13.85
CA ASN A 193 26.62 10.11 -15.32
C ASN A 193 25.59 9.08 -15.80
N VAL A 194 25.47 7.94 -15.12
CA VAL A 194 24.43 6.94 -15.41
C VAL A 194 23.03 7.51 -15.20
N PHE A 195 22.80 8.26 -14.12
CA PHE A 195 21.49 8.86 -13.84
C PHE A 195 21.12 9.94 -14.87
N GLU A 196 22.06 10.82 -15.24
CA GLU A 196 21.85 11.85 -16.25
C GLU A 196 21.51 11.24 -17.62
N GLY A 197 22.21 10.16 -18.01
CA GLY A 197 22.08 9.56 -19.34
C GLY A 197 20.90 8.61 -19.57
N ARG A 198 20.07 8.33 -18.55
CA ARG A 198 19.03 7.29 -18.62
C ARG A 198 17.61 7.77 -18.43
N ASP A 199 16.73 7.47 -19.37
CA ASP A 199 15.32 7.87 -19.34
C ASP A 199 14.54 7.22 -18.19
N GLU A 200 15.00 6.07 -17.69
CA GLU A 200 14.39 5.41 -16.54
C GLU A 200 14.58 6.19 -15.24
N VAL A 201 15.53 7.15 -15.21
CA VAL A 201 15.77 8.05 -14.08
C VAL A 201 15.21 9.42 -14.42
N ILE A 202 14.20 9.85 -13.65
CA ILE A 202 13.53 11.14 -13.81
C ILE A 202 14.20 12.21 -12.96
N ALA A 203 14.62 11.84 -11.74
CA ALA A 203 15.36 12.74 -10.87
C ALA A 203 16.27 11.96 -9.94
N TYR A 204 17.31 12.61 -9.42
CA TYR A 204 18.11 12.06 -8.33
C TYR A 204 18.66 13.17 -7.44
N ALA A 205 19.11 12.82 -6.25
CA ALA A 205 19.89 13.69 -5.40
C ALA A 205 20.93 12.86 -4.64
N LYS A 206 22.16 13.37 -4.57
CA LYS A 206 23.12 12.85 -3.59
C LYS A 206 22.64 13.26 -2.21
N ASN A 207 22.72 12.33 -1.27
CA ASN A 207 22.34 12.54 0.12
C ASN A 207 23.44 13.24 0.90
N ASP A 208 23.84 14.40 0.41
CA ASP A 208 24.84 15.25 1.02
C ASP A 208 24.13 16.44 1.67
N HIS A 209 24.20 16.53 3.00
CA HIS A 209 23.49 17.53 3.81
C HIS A 209 21.95 17.53 3.67
N LEU A 210 21.34 16.55 2.99
CA LEU A 210 19.89 16.40 2.87
C LEU A 210 19.20 15.99 4.17
N GLY A 211 19.94 15.37 5.10
CA GLY A 211 19.38 14.90 6.36
C GLY A 211 18.55 13.61 6.25
N PHE A 212 18.54 12.94 5.09
CA PHE A 212 17.93 11.62 4.97
C PHE A 212 18.83 10.58 5.64
N GLN A 213 18.47 10.22 6.87
CA GLN A 213 19.25 9.34 7.72
C GLN A 213 18.38 8.23 8.30
N ILE A 214 18.95 7.04 8.36
CA ILE A 214 18.34 5.83 8.91
C ILE A 214 19.10 5.45 10.16
N GLN A 215 18.39 5.18 11.24
CA GLN A 215 19.02 4.76 12.48
C GLN A 215 19.18 3.26 12.49
N TYR A 216 20.31 2.80 13.02
CA TYR A 216 20.63 1.39 13.15
C TYR A 216 21.41 1.12 14.43
N MET A 217 21.36 -0.12 14.93
CA MET A 217 22.13 -0.55 16.09
C MET A 217 23.42 -1.22 15.63
N TRP A 218 24.55 -0.86 16.25
CA TRP A 218 25.83 -1.52 15.98
C TRP A 218 26.69 -1.56 17.24
N ALA A 219 27.10 -2.77 17.64
CA ALA A 219 27.93 -3.00 18.82
C ALA A 219 27.37 -2.28 20.08
N GLY A 220 26.06 -2.42 20.32
CA GLY A 220 25.38 -1.83 21.48
C GLY A 220 25.14 -0.31 21.40
N SER A 221 25.52 0.35 20.30
CA SER A 221 25.34 1.80 20.13
C SER A 221 24.41 2.12 18.97
N ARG A 222 23.49 3.06 19.19
CA ARG A 222 22.63 3.62 18.13
C ARG A 222 23.47 4.52 17.23
N ARG A 223 23.44 4.26 15.93
CA ARG A 223 24.19 5.00 14.91
C ARG A 223 23.26 5.47 13.81
N ARG A 224 23.77 6.36 12.96
CA ARG A 224 23.07 6.90 11.79
C ARG A 224 23.77 6.42 10.53
N TYR A 225 22.97 6.01 9.57
CA TYR A 225 23.36 5.61 8.24
C TYR A 225 22.74 6.58 7.24
N VAL A 226 23.52 7.05 6.28
CA VAL A 226 23.12 7.98 5.24
C VAL A 226 23.43 7.25 3.92
N PRO A 227 22.42 6.77 3.17
CA PRO A 227 22.65 6.18 1.85
C PRO A 227 23.15 7.24 0.89
N ASP A 228 24.04 6.90 -0.05
CA ASP A 228 24.68 7.88 -0.93
C ASP A 228 23.71 8.65 -1.85
N PHE A 229 22.74 7.98 -2.45
CA PHE A 229 21.81 8.58 -3.42
C PHE A 229 20.34 8.26 -3.15
N LEU A 230 19.48 9.21 -3.47
CA LEU A 230 18.04 9.03 -3.63
C LEU A 230 17.70 9.23 -5.10
N VAL A 231 17.13 8.22 -5.74
CA VAL A 231 16.84 8.20 -7.18
C VAL A 231 15.34 7.99 -7.39
N ARG A 232 14.71 8.87 -8.16
CA ARG A 232 13.32 8.75 -8.59
C ARG A 232 13.28 8.15 -9.99
N LEU A 233 12.68 6.96 -10.08
CA LEU A 233 12.54 6.23 -11.34
C LEU A 233 11.26 6.65 -12.08
N ALA A 234 11.24 6.45 -13.40
CA ALA A 234 10.10 6.73 -14.27
C ALA A 234 8.83 5.97 -13.87
N SER A 235 8.96 4.82 -13.22
CA SER A 235 7.85 4.06 -12.63
C SER A 235 7.21 4.73 -11.39
N GLY A 236 7.76 5.85 -10.91
CA GLY A 236 7.34 6.54 -9.69
C GLY A 236 8.00 6.01 -8.41
N LYS A 237 8.78 4.92 -8.51
CA LYS A 237 9.51 4.32 -7.40
C LYS A 237 10.70 5.18 -6.96
N MET A 238 10.90 5.29 -5.65
CA MET A 238 12.08 5.89 -5.03
C MET A 238 13.10 4.81 -4.69
N LEU A 239 14.34 4.97 -5.12
CA LEU A 239 15.45 4.06 -4.87
C LEU A 239 16.48 4.75 -3.96
N ALA A 240 16.74 4.18 -2.79
CA ALA A 240 17.89 4.54 -1.96
C ALA A 240 19.08 3.66 -2.38
N LEU A 241 20.11 4.28 -2.96
CA LEU A 241 21.29 3.58 -3.47
C LEU A 241 22.51 3.90 -2.63
N GLU A 242 23.25 2.86 -2.27
CA GLU A 242 24.59 2.96 -1.68
C GLU A 242 25.64 2.51 -2.71
N ILE A 243 26.78 3.17 -2.72
CA ILE A 243 27.93 2.86 -3.57
C ILE A 243 29.09 2.44 -2.66
N LYS A 244 29.50 1.17 -2.73
CA LYS A 244 30.58 0.63 -1.89
C LYS A 244 31.58 -0.19 -2.68
N GLY A 245 32.85 -0.14 -2.30
CA GLY A 245 33.84 -1.10 -2.78
C GLY A 245 33.76 -2.46 -2.07
N THR A 246 33.80 -2.46 -0.73
CA THR A 246 33.97 -3.70 0.06
C THR A 246 32.89 -3.84 1.13
N ASP A 247 32.35 -5.06 1.25
CA ASP A 247 31.37 -5.37 2.28
C ASP A 247 32.01 -5.59 3.65
N SER A 248 31.25 -5.31 4.72
CA SER A 248 31.68 -5.54 6.09
C SER A 248 30.48 -5.91 6.97
N PRO A 249 30.68 -6.56 8.13
CA PRO A 249 29.60 -6.85 9.07
C PRO A 249 28.78 -5.59 9.45
N GLN A 250 29.45 -4.44 9.58
CA GLN A 250 28.77 -3.17 9.85
C GLN A 250 27.95 -2.69 8.65
N ASN A 251 28.45 -2.87 7.42
CA ASN A 251 27.70 -2.54 6.21
C ASN A 251 26.46 -3.43 6.06
N LYS A 252 26.55 -4.71 6.45
CA LYS A 252 25.38 -5.58 6.53
C LYS A 252 24.33 -5.02 7.51
N ALA A 253 24.72 -4.62 8.72
CA ALA A 253 23.80 -4.02 9.69
C ALA A 253 23.13 -2.73 9.17
N LYS A 254 23.83 -1.91 8.39
CA LYS A 254 23.25 -0.74 7.72
C LYS A 254 22.18 -1.14 6.69
N ARG A 255 22.46 -2.18 5.88
CA ARG A 255 21.52 -2.70 4.88
C ARG A 255 20.29 -3.33 5.51
N ASP A 256 20.46 -4.08 6.60
CA ASP A 256 19.34 -4.70 7.32
C ASP A 256 18.39 -3.60 7.84
N ALA A 257 18.94 -2.52 8.42
CA ALA A 257 18.16 -1.36 8.86
C ALA A 257 17.48 -0.60 7.70
N LEU A 258 18.16 -0.43 6.56
CA LEU A 258 17.55 0.16 5.36
C LEU A 258 16.42 -0.72 4.81
N SER A 259 16.57 -2.05 4.85
CA SER A 259 15.54 -3.00 4.45
C SER A 259 14.32 -2.92 5.35
N GLU A 260 14.52 -2.84 6.67
CA GLU A 260 13.45 -2.63 7.65
C GLU A 260 12.75 -1.28 7.44
N TRP A 261 13.51 -0.22 7.19
CA TRP A 261 12.99 1.11 6.86
C TRP A 261 12.08 1.08 5.62
N VAL A 262 12.54 0.46 4.53
CA VAL A 262 11.76 0.37 3.28
C VAL A 262 10.49 -0.44 3.48
N LYS A 263 10.55 -1.55 4.23
CA LYS A 263 9.36 -2.34 4.58
C LYS A 263 8.34 -1.53 5.39
N ALA A 264 8.80 -0.77 6.39
CA ALA A 264 7.94 0.05 7.23
C ALA A 264 7.25 1.17 6.44
N ILE A 265 7.98 1.87 5.58
CA ILE A 265 7.45 2.97 4.75
C ILE A 265 6.48 2.43 3.70
N ASN A 266 6.85 1.39 2.97
CA ASN A 266 5.95 0.77 1.98
C ASN A 266 4.69 0.18 2.64
N GLY A 267 4.84 -0.42 3.83
CA GLY A 267 3.73 -0.98 4.59
C GLY A 267 2.81 0.07 5.22
N THR A 268 3.28 1.31 5.40
CA THR A 268 2.45 2.42 5.89
C THR A 268 1.60 3.02 4.76
N GLY A 269 2.12 3.03 3.54
CA GLY A 269 1.48 3.69 2.40
C GLY A 269 1.63 5.21 2.44
N GLY A 270 1.15 5.90 1.40
CA GLY A 270 1.17 7.38 1.32
C GLY A 270 2.49 8.02 0.89
N PHE A 271 3.62 7.30 0.93
CA PHE A 271 4.95 7.82 0.56
C PHE A 271 5.46 7.33 -0.81
N GLY A 272 4.57 6.78 -1.64
CA GLY A 272 4.94 6.05 -2.84
C GLY A 272 5.62 4.72 -2.52
N GLN A 273 6.22 4.08 -3.53
CA GLN A 273 7.00 2.86 -3.33
C GLN A 273 8.48 3.17 -3.25
N TRP A 274 9.12 2.55 -2.25
CA TRP A 274 10.55 2.63 -2.01
C TRP A 274 11.22 1.28 -2.27
N ALA A 275 12.43 1.35 -2.78
CA ALA A 275 13.36 0.24 -2.88
C ALA A 275 14.75 0.69 -2.42
N TRP A 276 15.62 -0.27 -2.20
CA TRP A 276 17.02 -0.02 -1.94
C TRP A 276 17.89 -1.02 -2.70
N ASP A 277 19.13 -0.62 -2.99
CA ASP A 277 20.15 -1.52 -3.51
C ASP A 277 21.56 -1.01 -3.18
N VAL A 278 22.57 -1.85 -3.43
CA VAL A 278 23.98 -1.49 -3.23
C VAL A 278 24.78 -1.83 -4.48
N ALA A 279 25.47 -0.84 -5.03
CA ALA A 279 26.44 -1.03 -6.10
C ALA A 279 27.79 -1.39 -5.48
N PHE A 280 28.30 -2.59 -5.79
CA PHE A 280 29.63 -3.04 -5.34
C PHE A 280 30.73 -2.72 -6.35
N LYS A 281 30.33 -2.38 -7.58
CA LYS A 281 31.18 -1.90 -8.68
C LYS A 281 30.44 -0.79 -9.43
N PRO A 282 31.16 0.11 -10.13
CA PRO A 282 30.52 1.18 -10.91
C PRO A 282 29.50 0.68 -11.95
N SER A 283 29.79 -0.46 -12.60
CA SER A 283 28.91 -1.07 -13.60
C SER A 283 27.54 -1.47 -13.04
N ASP A 284 27.48 -1.85 -11.76
CA ASP A 284 26.26 -2.36 -11.12
C ASP A 284 25.16 -1.30 -11.07
N VAL A 285 25.52 -0.01 -11.09
CA VAL A 285 24.54 1.09 -11.05
C VAL A 285 23.57 0.99 -12.23
N GLN A 286 24.05 0.62 -13.42
CA GLN A 286 23.21 0.45 -14.58
C GLN A 286 22.23 -0.71 -14.41
N ASP A 287 22.72 -1.85 -13.96
CA ASP A 287 21.89 -3.05 -13.75
C ASP A 287 20.84 -2.80 -12.67
N ILE A 288 21.20 -2.12 -11.59
CA ILE A 288 20.31 -1.75 -10.50
C ILE A 288 19.19 -0.82 -11.00
N VAL A 289 19.52 0.21 -11.77
CA VAL A 289 18.51 1.12 -12.35
C VAL A 289 17.53 0.32 -13.22
N THR A 290 18.03 -0.52 -14.13
CA THR A 290 17.20 -1.36 -15.01
C THR A 290 16.28 -2.29 -14.20
N LYS A 291 16.84 -2.97 -13.19
CA LYS A 291 16.13 -3.89 -12.31
C LYS A 291 14.95 -3.21 -11.61
N HIS A 292 15.16 -2.03 -11.02
CA HIS A 292 14.12 -1.36 -10.24
C HIS A 292 13.14 -0.55 -11.09
N ALA A 293 13.54 -0.14 -12.30
CA ALA A 293 12.66 0.50 -13.27
C ALA A 293 11.61 -0.47 -13.83
N ASN A 294 12.03 -1.69 -14.16
CA ASN A 294 11.16 -2.72 -14.76
C ASN A 294 10.40 -3.57 -13.75
N ALA A 295 10.82 -3.57 -12.48
CA ALA A 295 10.05 -4.24 -11.43
C ALA A 295 8.71 -3.52 -11.25
N ALA A 296 7.63 -4.19 -11.65
CA ALA A 296 6.26 -3.71 -11.51
C ALA A 296 6.06 -3.12 -10.11
N VAL A 297 5.41 -1.96 -10.04
CA VAL A 297 4.86 -1.43 -8.80
C VAL A 297 3.78 -2.44 -8.38
N PRO A 298 3.94 -3.24 -7.30
CA PRO A 298 2.81 -4.03 -6.80
C PRO A 298 1.61 -3.10 -6.68
N GLU A 299 0.48 -3.50 -7.26
CA GLU A 299 -0.74 -2.68 -7.25
C GLU A 299 -1.01 -2.22 -5.81
N PRO A 300 -1.37 -0.94 -5.61
CA PRO A 300 -1.82 -0.51 -4.29
C PRO A 300 -2.99 -1.41 -3.92
N VAL A 301 -2.86 -2.15 -2.82
CA VAL A 301 -4.01 -2.78 -2.16
C VAL A 301 -5.00 -1.64 -1.94
N GLY A 302 -6.16 -1.74 -2.60
CA GLY A 302 -7.07 -0.64 -2.93
C GLY A 302 -7.23 0.45 -1.85
N GLN A 303 -7.20 1.70 -2.34
CA GLN A 303 -7.54 2.91 -1.58
C GLN A 303 -9.01 2.91 -1.14
#